data_AF-L7VWI5-F1
#
_entry.id   AF-L7VWI5-F1
#
_cell.length_a   1.000
_cell.length_b   1.000
_cell.length_c   1.000
_cell.angle_alpha   90.00
_cell.angle_beta   90.00
_cell.angle_gamma   90.00
#
_symmetry.space_group_name_H-M   'P 1'
#
loop_
_entity.id
_entity.type
_entity.pdbx_description
1 polymer ?
#
loop_
_entity_poly.entity_id
_entity_poly.type
_entity_poly.pdbx_seq_one_letter_code
_entity_poly.pdbx_strand_id
1 'polypeptide(L)' 'MTHHYFRVYPNGDRAKALQLTTEEKDKLVAYNEVMRFGCAQFVDGKCVYEGFVPKEIIGAVEAAEKEKRT' A
#
# COMPACT_ATOMS: atom_id res chain seq x y z
N MET A 1 -2.62 6.81 -16.80
CA MET A 1 -1.39 6.61 -15.99
C MET A 1 -1.57 5.32 -15.19
N THR A 2 -0.51 4.55 -15.00
CA THR A 2 -0.54 3.32 -14.18
C THR A 2 0.15 3.58 -12.84
N HIS A 3 -0.35 2.95 -11.78
CA HIS A 3 0.12 3.09 -10.42
C HIS A 3 0.57 1.74 -9.87
N HIS A 4 1.68 1.76 -9.14
CA HIS A 4 2.20 0.58 -8.46
C HIS A 4 1.51 0.43 -7.10
N TYR A 5 0.54 -0.47 -7.02
CA TYR A 5 -0.23 -0.73 -5.81
C TYR A 5 0.24 -2.03 -5.13
N PHE A 6 0.37 -2.00 -3.80
CA PHE A 6 0.60 -3.21 -3.02
C PHE A 6 0.09 -3.04 -1.58
N ARG A 7 0.04 -4.15 -0.84
CA ARG A 7 -0.42 -4.19 0.56
C ARG A 7 0.65 -4.74 1.47
N VAL A 8 0.65 -4.28 2.72
CA VAL A 8 1.52 -4.76 3.79
C VAL A 8 0.68 -5.15 4.99
N TYR A 9 0.94 -6.31 5.57
CA TYR A 9 0.24 -6.84 6.73
C TYR A 9 0.94 -6.43 8.04
N PRO A 10 0.28 -6.53 9.21
CA PRO A 10 0.85 -6.09 10.49
C PRO A 10 2.12 -6.85 10.92
N ASN A 11 2.35 -8.03 10.35
CA ASN A 11 3.58 -8.81 10.54
C ASN A 11 4.73 -8.38 9.60
N GLY A 12 4.52 -7.35 8.77
CA GLY A 12 5.49 -6.88 7.78
C GLY A 12 5.44 -7.63 6.44
N ASP A 13 4.61 -8.67 6.30
CA ASP A 13 4.49 -9.39 5.03
C ASP A 13 3.91 -8.50 3.96
N ARG A 14 4.41 -8.69 2.74
CA ARG A 14 4.01 -7.90 1.57
C ARG A 14 3.26 -8.75 0.56
N ALA A 15 2.06 -8.30 0.19
CA ALA A 15 1.35 -8.87 -0.94
C ALA A 15 2.04 -8.52 -2.27
N LYS A 16 1.87 -9.39 -3.27
CA LYS A 16 2.36 -9.12 -4.63
C LYS A 16 1.84 -7.77 -5.14
N ALA A 17 2.73 -6.98 -5.74
CA ALA A 17 2.36 -5.70 -6.31
C ALA A 17 1.57 -5.85 -7.61
N LEU A 18 0.68 -4.90 -7.86
CA LEU A 18 -0.18 -4.80 -9.03
C LEU A 18 0.09 -3.46 -9.73
N GLN A 19 0.01 -3.47 -11.05
CA GLN A 19 -0.04 -2.25 -11.86
C GLN A 19 -1.50 -1.96 -12.17
N LEU A 20 -2.02 -0.83 -11.69
CA LEU A 20 -3.43 -0.47 -11.80
C LEU A 20 -3.58 0.83 -12.56
N THR A 21 -4.65 0.97 -13.33
CA THR A 21 -5.10 2.30 -13.79
C THR A 21 -5.52 3.17 -12.60
N THR A 22 -5.61 4.48 -12.79
CA THR A 22 -6.07 5.41 -11.74
C THR A 22 -7.47 5.03 -11.21
N GLU A 23 -8.39 4.64 -12.09
CA GLU A 23 -9.76 4.24 -11.69
C GLU A 23 -9.76 2.95 -10.85
N GLU A 24 -8.99 1.93 -11.26
CA GLU A 24 -8.88 0.67 -10.51
C GLU A 24 -8.23 0.89 -9.14
N LYS A 25 -7.19 1.74 -9.08
CA LYS A 25 -6.53 2.14 -7.83
C LYS A 25 -7.53 2.80 -6.86
N ASP A 26 -8.32 3.76 -7.34
CA ASP A 26 -9.32 4.46 -6.50
C ASP A 26 -10.40 3.49 -5.97
N LYS A 27 -10.91 2.61 -6.84
CA LYS A 27 -11.88 1.58 -6.45
C LYS A 27 -11.31 0.63 -5.38
N LEU A 28 -10.06 0.21 -5.52
CA LEU A 28 -9.40 -0.69 -4.57
C LEU A 28 -9.13 -0.02 -3.22
N VAL A 29 -8.72 1.25 -3.19
CA VAL A 29 -8.55 1.99 -1.94
C VAL A 29 -9.90 2.10 -1.22
N ALA A 30 -10.93 2.61 -1.90
CA ALA A 30 -12.27 2.76 -1.33
C ALA A 30 -12.86 1.44 -0.81
N TYR A 31 -12.69 0.34 -1.56
CA TYR A 31 -13.17 -0.98 -1.13
C TYR A 31 -12.50 -1.45 0.17
N ASN A 32 -11.19 -1.24 0.33
CA ASN A 32 -10.46 -1.69 1.52
C ASN A 32 -10.74 -0.82 2.75
N GLU A 33 -11.02 0.49 2.57
CA GLU A 33 -11.49 1.36 3.65
C GLU A 33 -12.81 0.86 4.26
N VAL A 34 -13.72 0.36 3.41
CA VAL A 34 -15.01 -0.20 3.84
C VAL A 34 -14.84 -1.57 4.50
N MET A 35 -14.09 -2.47 3.87
CA MET A 35 -13.89 -3.83 4.37
C MET A 35 -12.96 -3.92 5.59
N ARG A 36 -12.22 -2.84 5.89
CA ARG A 36 -11.28 -2.74 7.01
C ARG A 36 -10.29 -3.90 7.06
N PHE A 37 -9.70 -4.25 5.92
CA PHE A 37 -8.60 -5.21 5.93
C PHE A 37 -7.51 -4.67 6.85
N GLY A 38 -7.03 -5.51 7.78
CA GLY A 38 -6.01 -5.11 8.75
C GLY A 38 -4.62 -4.87 8.15
N CYS A 39 -4.53 -4.52 6.88
CA CYS A 39 -3.30 -4.27 6.14
C CYS A 39 -3.22 -2.80 5.72
N ALA A 40 -2.00 -2.29 5.62
CA ALA A 40 -1.70 -1.00 5.02
C ALA A 40 -1.68 -1.11 3.50
N GLN A 41 -2.12 -0.06 2.82
CA GLN A 41 -2.10 0.06 1.37
C GLN A 41 -1.08 1.10 0.93
N PHE A 42 -0.35 0.75 -0.13
CA PHE A 42 0.65 1.60 -0.72
C PHE A 42 0.37 1.81 -2.19
N VAL A 43 0.55 3.04 -2.64
CA VAL A 43 0.47 3.47 -4.04
C VAL A 43 1.74 4.24 -4.34
N ASP A 44 2.46 3.79 -5.37
CA ASP A 44 3.69 4.42 -5.84
C ASP A 44 4.74 4.63 -4.73
N GLY A 45 4.76 3.70 -3.77
CA GLY A 45 5.69 3.70 -2.63
C GLY A 45 5.26 4.56 -1.45
N LYS A 46 4.08 5.20 -1.50
CA LYS A 46 3.51 5.95 -0.37
C LYS A 46 2.32 5.23 0.24
N CYS A 47 2.21 5.28 1.56
CA CYS A 47 1.05 4.76 2.25
C CYS A 47 -0.17 5.66 1.99
N VAL A 48 -1.28 5.05 1.58
CA VAL A 48 -2.55 5.76 1.35
C VAL A 48 -3.63 5.36 2.36
N TYR A 49 -3.42 4.25 3.06
CA TYR A 49 -4.31 3.76 4.11
C TYR A 49 -3.50 2.88 5.07
N GLU A 50 -3.53 3.17 6.37
CA GLU A 50 -2.68 2.50 7.37
C GLU A 50 -3.24 1.16 7.87
N GLY A 51 -4.56 0.98 7.86
CA GLY A 51 -5.21 -0.18 8.47
C GLY A 51 -4.85 -0.35 9.95
N PHE A 52 -4.48 -1.57 10.36
CA PHE A 52 -3.98 -1.88 11.71
C PHE A 52 -2.46 -2.09 11.75
N VAL A 53 -1.74 -1.58 10.74
CA VAL A 53 -0.29 -1.77 10.66
C VAL A 53 0.42 -0.68 11.46
N PRO A 54 1.40 -1.05 12.33
CA PRO A 54 2.21 -0.08 13.06
C PRO A 54 2.93 0.91 12.14
N LYS A 55 3.01 2.18 12.57
CA LYS A 55 3.68 3.26 11.82
C LYS A 55 5.15 2.99 11.52
N GLU A 56 5.84 2.25 12.38
CA GLU A 56 7.24 1.86 12.18
C GLU A 56 7.40 0.95 10.96
N ILE A 57 6.48 0.00 10.76
CA ILE A 57 6.46 -0.88 9.58
C ILE A 57 6.14 -0.06 8.34
N ILE A 58 5.16 0.84 8.42
CA ILE A 58 4.79 1.72 7.32
C ILE A 58 6.00 2.56 6.87
N GLY A 59 6.67 3.22 7.82
CA GLY A 59 7.85 4.05 7.54
C GLY A 59 9.01 3.24 6.95
N ALA A 60 9.27 2.03 7.45
CA ALA A 60 10.29 1.15 6.89
C ALA A 60 10.00 0.77 5.43
N VAL A 61 8.72 0.54 5.09
CA VAL A 61 8.30 0.23 3.72
C VAL A 61 8.44 1.43 2.81
N GLU A 62 8.01 2.63 3.24
CA GLU A 62 8.17 3.85 2.44
C GLU A 62 9.64 4.16 2.16
N ALA A 63 10.51 4.00 3.16
CA ALA A 63 11.96 4.16 2.99
C ALA A 63 12.53 3.17 1.96
N ALA A 64 12.18 1.89 2.08
CA ALA A 64 12.65 0.86 1.15
C ALA A 64 12.15 1.07 -0.29
N GLU A 65 10.93 1.58 -0.48
CA GLU A 65 10.42 1.89 -1.82
C GLU A 65 11.03 3.16 -2.41
N LYS A 66 11.42 4.13 -1.58
CA LYS A 66 12.17 5.31 -2.01
C LYS A 66 13.55 4.93 -2.55
N GLU A 67 14.27 4.06 -1.85
CA GLU A 67 15.61 3.59 -2.27
C GLU A 67 15.57 2.85 -3.61
N LYS A 68 14.55 2.03 -3.87
CA LYS A 68 14.39 1.30 -5.14
C LYS A 68 14.06 2.18 -6.35
N ARG A 69 13.62 3.41 -6.11
CA ARG A 69 13.18 4.36 -7.14
C ARG A 69 14.18 5.50 -7.36
N THR A 70 15.28 5.51 -6.62
CA THR A 70 16.40 6.44 -6.77
C THR A 70 17.47 5.79 -7.64
#